data_AF-A0A6J4J431-F1
#
_entry.id   AF-A0A6J4J431-F1
#
_cell.length_a   1.000
_cell.length_b   1.000
_cell.length_c   1.000
_cell.angle_alpha   90.00
_cell.angle_beta   90.00
_cell.angle_gamma   90.00
#
_symmetry.space_group_name_H-M   'P 1'
#
loop_
_entity.id
_entity.type
_entity.pdbx_description
1 polymer ?
#
loop_
_entity_poly.entity_id
_entity_poly.type
_entity_poly.pdbx_seq_one_letter_code
_entity_poly.pdbx_strand_id
1 'polypeptide(L)'
;MAASPECGDLYERLMHINREAFDGAHYDTAYHALAAALHFAQDQRDEGRLSAVARIASEQITWIDRHTPAYHHSTTSAVARGNDSIYAMLSRQAHTRAQILRQERERGREAREPSRPGDDAAAGATRAAGEDPPPGMGL
;
A
#
# COMPACT_ATOMS: atom_id res chain seq x y z
N MET A 1 25.31 -12.08 -18.80
CA MET A 1 26.06 -11.10 -17.98
C MET A 1 25.62 -11.29 -16.55
N ALA A 2 26.53 -11.69 -15.66
CA ALA A 2 26.22 -11.94 -14.26
C ALA A 2 25.97 -10.61 -13.52
N ALA A 3 24.86 -10.53 -12.81
CA ALA A 3 24.56 -9.41 -11.91
C ALA A 3 25.53 -9.45 -10.72
N SER A 4 26.34 -8.40 -10.57
CA SER A 4 27.17 -8.21 -9.39
C SER A 4 26.27 -7.93 -8.17
N PRO A 5 26.47 -8.59 -7.01
CA PRO A 5 25.57 -8.49 -5.86
C PRO A 5 25.83 -7.31 -4.90
N GLU A 6 26.58 -6.28 -5.28
CA GLU A 6 27.07 -5.24 -4.34
C GLU A 6 26.45 -3.84 -4.53
N CYS A 7 25.36 -3.71 -5.29
CA CYS A 7 24.59 -2.47 -5.30
C CYS A 7 23.12 -2.84 -5.39
N GLY A 8 22.37 -2.48 -4.35
CA GLY A 8 20.92 -2.56 -4.36
C GLY A 8 20.31 -1.99 -5.62
N ASP A 9 19.05 -2.34 -5.90
CA ASP A 9 18.37 -1.74 -7.04
C ASP A 9 18.27 -0.20 -6.93
N LEU A 10 17.83 0.46 -8.01
CA LEU A 10 17.83 1.93 -8.05
C LEU A 10 17.12 2.57 -6.85
N TYR A 11 16.08 1.93 -6.31
CA TYR A 11 15.41 2.38 -5.10
C TYR A 11 16.36 2.39 -3.91
N GLU A 12 17.04 1.28 -3.63
CA GLU A 12 17.98 1.17 -2.52
C GLU A 12 19.11 2.19 -2.62
N ARG A 13 19.61 2.44 -3.83
CA ARG A 13 20.62 3.48 -4.06
C ARG A 13 20.10 4.89 -3.77
N LEU A 14 18.86 5.19 -4.16
CA LEU A 14 18.23 6.49 -3.85
C LEU A 14 17.98 6.65 -2.34
N MET A 15 17.59 5.57 -1.65
CA MET A 15 17.44 5.57 -0.19
C MET A 15 18.77 5.80 0.54
N HIS A 16 19.87 5.24 0.01
CA HIS A 16 21.22 5.50 0.53
C HIS A 16 21.61 6.98 0.37
N ILE A 17 21.43 7.54 -0.83
CA ILE A 17 21.73 8.95 -1.12
C ILE A 17 20.88 9.88 -0.23
N ASN A 18 19.59 9.57 -0.03
CA ASN A 18 18.74 10.33 0.88
C ASN A 18 19.33 10.36 2.29
N ARG A 19 19.74 9.22 2.83
CA ARG A 19 20.31 9.13 4.18
C ARG A 19 21.62 9.90 4.29
N GLU A 20 22.55 9.66 3.37
CA GLU A 20 23.85 10.34 3.33
C GLU A 20 23.70 11.86 3.26
N ALA A 21 22.82 12.35 2.38
CA ALA A 21 22.55 13.77 2.26
C ALA A 21 21.88 14.35 3.52
N PHE A 22 20.96 13.60 4.14
CA PHE A 22 20.27 14.06 5.35
C PHE A 22 21.23 14.17 6.53
N ASP A 23 22.07 13.15 6.73
CA ASP A 23 23.10 13.12 7.78
C ASP A 23 24.14 14.24 7.59
N GLY A 24 24.41 14.62 6.33
CA GLY A 24 25.23 15.78 5.96
C GLY A 24 24.52 17.14 6.02
N ALA A 25 23.29 17.21 6.54
CA ALA A 25 22.44 18.42 6.57
C ALA A 25 22.13 19.04 5.19
N HIS A 26 22.29 18.28 4.11
CA HIS A 26 21.90 18.65 2.75
C HIS A 26 20.43 18.29 2.50
N TYR A 27 19.52 18.92 3.24
CA TYR A 27 18.11 18.54 3.29
C TYR A 27 17.38 18.64 1.94
N ASP A 28 17.72 19.59 1.07
CA ASP A 28 17.10 19.67 -0.27
C ASP A 28 17.50 18.47 -1.14
N THR A 29 18.77 18.08 -1.11
CA THR A 29 19.28 16.90 -1.82
C THR A 29 18.64 15.62 -1.27
N ALA A 30 18.55 15.50 0.06
CA ALA A 30 17.88 14.38 0.70
C ALA A 30 16.41 14.27 0.25
N TYR A 31 15.70 15.40 0.18
CA TYR A 31 14.33 15.46 -0.32
C TYR A 31 14.23 14.95 -1.76
N HIS A 32 15.06 15.46 -2.67
CA HIS A 32 14.99 15.07 -4.08
C HIS A 32 15.33 13.59 -4.30
N ALA A 33 16.28 13.05 -3.56
CA ALA A 33 16.58 11.61 -3.60
C ALA A 33 15.37 10.76 -3.14
N LEU A 34 14.69 11.19 -2.08
CA LEU A 34 13.51 10.50 -1.56
C LEU A 34 12.31 10.63 -2.51
N ALA A 35 12.15 11.78 -3.17
CA ALA A 35 11.14 11.99 -4.20
C ALA A 35 11.39 11.11 -5.44
N ALA A 36 12.64 10.94 -5.86
CA ALA A 36 12.97 9.99 -6.92
C ALA A 36 12.65 8.54 -6.51
N ALA A 37 12.93 8.16 -5.24
CA ALA A 37 12.60 6.83 -4.72
C ALA A 37 11.08 6.59 -4.68
N LEU A 38 10.29 7.63 -4.36
CA LEU A 38 8.83 7.61 -4.46
C LEU A 38 8.38 7.27 -5.87
N HIS A 39 8.87 7.99 -6.87
CA HIS A 39 8.48 7.77 -8.27
C HIS A 39 8.84 6.36 -8.74
N PHE A 40 10.05 5.89 -8.43
CA PHE A 40 10.45 4.53 -8.75
C PHE A 40 9.52 3.48 -8.10
N ALA A 41 9.17 3.65 -6.82
CA ALA A 41 8.25 2.74 -6.14
C ALA A 41 6.82 2.80 -6.70
N GLN A 42 6.37 3.98 -7.17
CA GLN A 42 5.07 4.14 -7.83
C GLN A 42 5.02 3.38 -9.16
N ASP A 43 6.06 3.52 -10.00
CA ASP A 43 6.14 2.86 -11.30
C ASP A 43 6.14 1.33 -11.16
N GLN A 44 6.83 0.82 -10.13
CA GLN A 44 6.86 -0.60 -9.79
C GLN A 44 5.60 -1.08 -9.06
N ARG A 45 4.68 -0.17 -8.70
CA ARG A 45 3.48 -0.43 -7.89
C ARG A 45 3.81 -1.19 -6.59
N ASP A 46 4.91 -0.82 -5.95
CA ASP A 46 5.39 -1.44 -4.72
C ASP A 46 4.85 -0.71 -3.48
N GLU A 47 3.78 -1.26 -2.91
CA GLU A 47 3.14 -0.75 -1.69
C GLU A 47 4.11 -0.65 -0.50
N GLY A 48 5.02 -1.62 -0.36
CA GLY A 48 5.96 -1.68 0.76
C GLY A 48 6.97 -0.53 0.69
N ARG A 49 7.53 -0.30 -0.51
CA ARG A 49 8.47 0.81 -0.76
C ARG A 49 7.83 2.17 -0.64
N LEU A 50 6.58 2.32 -1.09
CA LEU A 50 5.81 3.57 -0.89
C LEU A 50 5.57 3.84 0.60
N SER A 51 5.21 2.82 1.36
CA SER A 51 5.01 2.94 2.81
C SER A 51 6.31 3.32 3.52
N ALA A 52 7.44 2.76 3.10
CA ALA A 52 8.76 3.11 3.63
C ALA A 52 9.16 4.56 3.34
N VAL A 53 8.92 5.04 2.11
CA VAL A 53 9.13 6.45 1.73
C VAL A 53 8.28 7.39 2.59
N ALA A 54 7.00 7.07 2.78
CA ALA A 54 6.09 7.86 3.60
C ALA A 54 6.62 8.03 5.03
N ARG A 55 7.02 6.90 5.64
CA ARG A 55 7.58 6.87 6.99
C ARG A 55 8.84 7.73 7.09
N ILE A 56 9.79 7.56 6.16
CA ILE A 56 11.07 8.27 6.20
C ILE A 56 10.89 9.77 5.99
N ALA A 57 10.04 10.18 5.05
CA ALA A 57 9.71 11.60 4.87
C ALA A 57 9.11 12.22 6.14
N SER A 58 8.25 11.48 6.84
CA SER A 58 7.65 11.90 8.12
C SER A 58 8.68 12.01 9.25
N GLU A 59 9.60 11.05 9.35
CA GLU A 59 10.69 11.05 10.34
C GLU A 59 11.64 12.24 10.10
N GLN A 60 12.03 12.46 8.84
CA GLN A 60 12.95 13.53 8.45
C GLN A 60 12.36 14.93 8.73
N ILE A 61 11.08 15.18 8.41
CA ILE A 61 10.48 16.48 8.76
C ILE A 61 10.34 16.67 10.27
N THR A 62 9.97 15.62 11.01
CA THR A 62 9.88 15.68 12.47
C THR A 62 11.24 16.01 13.09
N TRP A 63 12.31 15.47 12.52
CA TRP A 63 13.67 15.77 12.96
C TRP A 63 14.06 17.21 12.59
N ILE A 64 13.79 17.65 11.36
CA ILE A 64 14.06 19.02 10.89
C ILE A 64 13.35 20.04 11.78
N ASP A 65 12.06 19.84 12.06
CA ASP A 65 11.26 20.75 12.88
C ASP A 65 11.82 20.89 14.30
N ARG A 66 12.42 19.83 14.83
CA ARG A 66 13.01 19.83 16.18
C ARG A 66 14.40 20.46 16.22
N HIS A 67 15.26 20.15 15.25
CA HIS A 67 16.68 20.50 15.32
C HIS A 67 17.06 21.71 14.47
N THR A 68 16.31 21.97 13.41
CA THR A 68 16.55 23.08 12.48
C THR A 68 15.24 23.83 12.16
N PRO A 69 14.52 24.37 13.16
CA PRO A 69 13.21 24.99 12.95
C PRO A 69 13.26 26.21 12.01
N ALA A 70 14.41 26.89 11.89
CA ALA A 70 14.60 28.02 10.99
C ALA A 70 14.90 27.62 9.53
N TYR A 71 15.10 26.34 9.24
CA TYR A 71 15.30 25.89 7.86
C TYR A 71 14.06 26.18 7.01
N HIS A 72 14.27 26.61 5.77
CA HIS A 72 13.23 27.10 4.88
C HIS A 72 12.06 26.10 4.72
N HIS A 73 12.32 24.80 4.69
CA HIS A 73 11.31 23.77 4.51
C HIS A 73 10.87 23.05 5.80
N SER A 74 11.26 23.56 6.98
CA SER A 74 10.59 23.16 8.23
C SER A 74 9.11 23.50 8.16
N THR A 75 8.28 22.77 8.89
CA THR A 75 6.84 22.99 8.96
C THR A 75 6.52 24.42 9.39
N THR A 76 7.18 24.90 10.45
CA THR A 76 6.98 26.28 10.95
C THR A 76 7.34 27.33 9.91
N SER A 77 8.50 27.20 9.25
CA SER A 77 8.94 28.15 8.23
C SER A 77 8.06 28.11 6.98
N ALA A 78 7.63 26.92 6.55
CA ALA A 78 6.73 26.77 5.41
C ALA A 78 5.37 27.43 5.68
N VAL A 79 4.78 27.15 6.85
CA VAL A 79 3.49 27.72 7.27
C VAL A 79 3.56 29.23 7.38
N ALA A 80 4.67 29.79 7.91
CA ALA A 80 4.87 31.24 7.98
C ALA A 80 4.87 31.92 6.59
N ARG A 81 5.18 31.17 5.53
CA ARG A 81 5.09 31.63 4.13
C ARG A 81 3.80 31.20 3.43
N GLY A 82 2.83 30.66 4.16
CA GLY A 82 1.56 30.17 3.61
C GLY A 82 1.68 28.89 2.76
N ASN A 83 2.72 28.09 2.96
CA ASN A 83 2.96 26.84 2.23
C ASN A 83 3.03 25.63 3.17
N ASP A 84 2.83 24.44 2.61
CA ASP A 84 3.14 23.18 3.30
C ASP A 84 4.63 22.83 3.18
N SER A 85 5.17 22.10 4.16
CA SER A 85 6.51 21.52 4.03
C SER A 85 6.54 20.49 2.90
N ILE A 86 7.54 20.57 2.03
CA ILE A 86 7.74 19.63 0.93
C ILE A 86 7.88 18.18 1.42
N TYR A 87 8.47 17.98 2.60
CA TYR A 87 8.58 16.66 3.22
C TYR A 87 7.22 16.16 3.74
N ALA A 88 6.42 17.03 4.35
CA ALA A 88 5.06 16.69 4.80
C ALA A 88 4.18 16.32 3.60
N MET A 89 4.28 17.06 2.49
CA MET A 89 3.59 16.74 1.25
C MET A 89 4.05 15.39 0.67
N LEU A 90 5.37 15.13 0.64
CA LEU A 90 5.92 13.87 0.12
C LEU A 90 5.45 12.66 0.93
N SER A 91 5.47 12.78 2.26
CA SER A 91 4.96 11.74 3.18
C SER A 91 3.50 11.41 2.88
N ARG A 92 2.66 12.44 2.75
CA ARG A 92 1.23 12.29 2.43
C ARG A 92 1.03 11.61 1.07
N GLN A 93 1.74 12.06 0.03
CA GLN A 93 1.63 11.49 -1.31
C GLN A 93 2.00 10.00 -1.33
N ALA A 94 3.12 9.64 -0.70
CA ALA A 94 3.57 8.25 -0.59
C ALA A 94 2.53 7.38 0.15
N HIS A 95 2.01 7.89 1.27
CA HIS A 95 1.01 7.20 2.07
C HIS A 95 -0.28 6.94 1.29
N THR A 96 -0.84 7.97 0.64
CA THR A 96 -2.06 7.84 -0.17
C THR A 96 -1.87 6.84 -1.30
N ARG A 97 -0.70 6.83 -1.95
CA ARG A 97 -0.42 5.88 -3.03
C ARG A 97 -0.34 4.44 -2.54
N ALA A 98 0.31 4.21 -1.39
CA ALA A 98 0.31 2.89 -0.76
C ALA A 98 -1.12 2.41 -0.42
N GLN A 99 -1.96 3.30 0.12
CA GLN A 99 -3.36 2.96 0.43
C GLN A 99 -4.17 2.58 -0.82
N ILE A 100 -4.03 3.32 -1.92
CA ILE A 100 -4.72 3.01 -3.18
C ILE A 100 -4.33 1.60 -3.66
N LEU A 101 -3.03 1.28 -3.69
CA LEU A 101 -2.56 -0.03 -4.12
C LEU A 101 -3.07 -1.16 -3.23
N ARG A 102 -3.13 -0.93 -1.92
CA ARG A 102 -3.69 -1.91 -0.96
C ARG A 102 -5.16 -2.18 -1.27
N GLN A 103 -5.98 -1.14 -1.42
CA GLN A 103 -7.40 -1.27 -1.71
C GLN A 103 -7.65 -2.00 -3.05
N GLU A 104 -6.84 -1.72 -4.07
CA GLU A 104 -6.93 -2.42 -5.36
C GLU A 104 -6.61 -3.92 -5.24
N ARG A 105 -5.62 -4.28 -4.41
CA ARG A 105 -5.28 -5.69 -4.12
C ARG A 105 -6.39 -6.40 -3.35
N GLU A 106 -7.01 -5.74 -2.38
CA GLU A 106 -8.13 -6.29 -1.61
C GLU A 106 -9.35 -6.55 -2.50
N ARG A 107 -9.76 -5.56 -3.30
CA ARG A 107 -10.85 -5.72 -4.28
C ARG A 107 -10.58 -6.84 -5.29
N GLY A 108 -9.33 -6.98 -5.75
CA GLY A 108 -8.93 -8.05 -6.66
C GLY A 108 -8.95 -9.45 -6.03
N ARG A 109 -8.80 -9.56 -4.69
CA ARG A 109 -8.94 -10.83 -3.96
C ARG A 109 -10.41 -11.21 -3.80
N GLU A 110 -11.25 -10.27 -3.39
CA GLU A 110 -12.69 -10.47 -3.23
C GLU A 110 -13.36 -10.91 -4.55
N ALA A 111 -12.99 -10.29 -5.67
CA ALA A 111 -13.50 -10.69 -6.99
C ALA A 111 -13.02 -12.07 -7.48
N ARG A 112 -11.97 -12.63 -6.86
CA ARG A 112 -11.39 -13.95 -7.21
C ARG A 112 -11.86 -15.08 -6.29
N GLU A 113 -12.54 -14.79 -5.19
CA GLU A 113 -13.22 -15.82 -4.40
C GLU A 113 -14.56 -16.16 -5.10
N PRO A 114 -14.69 -17.33 -5.76
CA PRO A 114 -15.98 -17.74 -6.27
C PRO A 114 -16.92 -17.97 -5.08
N SER A 115 -18.16 -17.45 -5.17
CA SER A 115 -19.26 -17.85 -4.30
C SER A 115 -19.20 -19.35 -4.08
N ARG A 116 -19.07 -19.77 -2.82
CA ARG A 116 -19.21 -21.17 -2.44
C ARG A 116 -20.51 -21.70 -3.05
N PRO A 117 -20.47 -22.75 -3.89
CA PRO A 117 -21.69 -23.42 -4.31
C PRO A 117 -22.15 -24.28 -3.13
N GLY A 118 -23.21 -23.85 -2.45
CA GLY A 118 -23.82 -24.66 -1.40
C GLY A 118 -24.76 -23.83 -0.54
N ASP A 119 -26.01 -23.74 -0.98
CA ASP A 119 -27.19 -23.69 -0.10
C ASP A 119 -28.49 -24.08 -0.84
N ASP A 120 -28.51 -24.16 -2.17
CA ASP A 120 -29.74 -24.49 -2.94
C ASP A 120 -29.90 -25.97 -3.37
N ALA A 121 -29.04 -26.90 -2.95
CA ALA A 121 -29.08 -28.30 -3.40
C ALA A 121 -29.68 -29.30 -2.38
N ALA A 122 -30.66 -28.88 -1.57
CA ALA A 122 -31.35 -29.79 -0.63
C ALA A 122 -32.83 -29.46 -0.41
N ALA A 123 -33.60 -29.23 -1.48
CA ALA A 123 -35.07 -29.26 -1.37
C ALA A 123 -35.74 -29.57 -2.72
N GLY A 124 -35.70 -30.83 -3.15
CA GLY A 124 -36.54 -31.25 -4.28
C GLY A 124 -36.31 -32.69 -4.71
N ALA A 125 -37.40 -33.46 -4.73
CA ALA A 125 -37.53 -34.88 -5.10
C ALA A 125 -37.27 -35.85 -3.93
N THR A 126 -38.28 -36.54 -3.39
CA THR A 126 -39.08 -37.54 -4.12
C THR A 126 -40.27 -37.99 -3.27
N ARG A 127 -41.50 -37.97 -3.80
CA ARG A 127 -42.54 -39.00 -3.59
C ARG A 127 -43.83 -38.70 -4.37
N ALA A 128 -44.00 -39.39 -5.49
CA ALA A 128 -45.30 -39.69 -6.08
C ALA A 128 -45.18 -40.96 -6.93
N ALA A 129 -45.85 -42.03 -6.49
CA ALA A 129 -46.24 -43.27 -7.19
C ALA A 129 -46.42 -44.33 -6.09
N GLY A 130 -47.51 -45.08 -5.97
CA GLY A 130 -48.72 -45.24 -6.75
C GLY A 130 -49.63 -46.19 -5.97
N GLU A 131 -50.92 -46.09 -6.23
CA GLU A 131 -51.98 -46.97 -5.74
C GLU A 131 -51.83 -48.40 -6.31
N ASP A 132 -52.12 -49.43 -5.49
CA ASP A 132 -52.95 -50.60 -5.83
C ASP A 132 -53.24 -51.47 -4.56
N PRO A 133 -54.18 -52.44 -4.54
CA PRO A 133 -55.48 -52.33 -3.87
C PRO A 133 -55.68 -53.39 -2.73
N PRO A 134 -56.85 -53.50 -2.06
CA PRO A 134 -56.98 -54.25 -0.80
C PRO A 134 -57.23 -55.76 -1.02
N PRO A 135 -56.84 -56.64 -0.08
CA PRO A 135 -57.28 -58.03 -0.10
C PRO A 135 -58.69 -58.15 0.48
N GLY A 136 -59.58 -58.73 -0.32
CA GLY A 136 -60.92 -59.16 0.07
C GLY A 136 -60.92 -60.38 1.00
N MET A 137 -62.12 -60.61 1.54
CA MET A 137 -62.53 -61.54 2.60
C MET A 137 -62.15 -63.01 2.42
N GLY A 138 -62.10 -63.72 3.56
CA GLY A 138 -62.28 -65.18 3.63
C GLY A 138 -62.54 -65.67 5.05
N LEU A 139 -63.84 -65.83 5.37
CA LEU A 139 -64.52 -66.73 6.32
C LEU A 139 -63.87 -67.10 7.66
#